data_AF-A0A846ZY34-F1
#
_entry.id   AF-A0A846ZY34-F1
#
_cell.length_a   1.000
_cell.length_b   1.000
_cell.length_c   1.000
_cell.angle_alpha   90.00
_cell.angle_beta   90.00
_cell.angle_gamma   90.00
#
_symmetry.space_group_name_H-M   'P 1'
#
loop_
_entity.id
_entity.type
_entity.pdbx_description
1 polymer ?
#
loop_
_entity_poly.entity_id
_entity_poly.type
_entity_poly.pdbx_seq_one_letter_code
_entity_poly.pdbx_strand_id
1 'polypeptide(L)'
;MTSRDLQVIRLLDALAMLREFASRLKNSNAALEEFTHRRTQILILLQILDQPEATVEEHVEQLSRLTRKEPGQISRSMRDLSDLGILTIQGDQAPRINLDKMWSMLDSGI
;
A
#
# COMPACT_ATOMS: atom_id res chain seq x y z
N MET A 1 30.16 -43.25 5.64
CA MET A 1 29.09 -42.35 5.17
C MET A 1 28.51 -42.97 3.91
N THR A 2 27.23 -43.36 3.93
CA THR A 2 26.61 -44.13 2.84
C THR A 2 25.95 -43.21 1.80
N SER A 3 25.72 -43.72 0.59
CA SER A 3 25.06 -42.97 -0.51
C SER A 3 23.68 -42.40 -0.10
N ARG A 4 22.97 -43.09 0.81
CA ARG A 4 21.71 -42.64 1.42
C ARG A 4 21.88 -41.40 2.30
N ASP A 5 22.92 -41.35 3.13
CA ASP A 5 23.19 -40.19 3.99
C ASP A 5 23.44 -38.93 3.16
N LEU A 6 24.15 -39.08 2.03
CA LEU A 6 24.44 -37.98 1.12
C LEU A 6 23.19 -37.49 0.38
N GLN A 7 22.25 -38.38 0.04
CA GLN A 7 20.96 -38.01 -0.55
C GLN A 7 20.04 -37.27 0.44
N VAL A 8 20.01 -37.72 1.71
CA VAL A 8 19.22 -37.07 2.76
C VAL A 8 19.74 -35.66 3.04
N ILE A 9 21.06 -35.47 3.11
CA ILE A 9 21.67 -34.14 3.29
C ILE A 9 21.29 -33.20 2.12
N ARG A 10 21.40 -33.67 0.87
CA ARG A 10 21.01 -32.86 -0.31
C ARG A 10 19.53 -32.48 -0.31
N LEU A 11 18.65 -33.35 0.15
CA LEU A 11 17.21 -33.07 0.28
C LEU A 11 16.94 -32.02 1.36
N LEU A 12 17.64 -32.09 2.49
CA LEU A 12 17.52 -31.10 3.57
C LEU A 12 18.00 -29.71 3.12
N ASP A 13 19.12 -29.65 2.39
CA ASP A 13 19.65 -28.39 1.84
C ASP A 13 18.68 -27.76 0.83
N ALA A 14 18.11 -28.57 -0.06
CA ALA A 14 17.10 -28.10 -1.02
C ALA A 14 15.84 -27.56 -0.32
N LEU A 15 15.38 -28.22 0.75
CA LEU A 15 14.22 -27.78 1.52
C LEU A 15 14.48 -26.47 2.27
N ALA A 16 15.69 -26.31 2.83
CA ALA A 16 16.11 -25.09 3.50
C ALA A 16 16.18 -23.91 2.53
N MET A 17 16.74 -24.11 1.33
CA MET A 17 16.79 -23.08 0.30
C MET A 17 15.41 -22.66 -0.20
N LEU A 18 14.48 -23.60 -0.38
CA LEU A 18 13.09 -23.29 -0.77
C LEU A 18 12.38 -22.46 0.31
N ARG A 19 12.58 -22.78 1.59
CA ARG A 19 12.01 -22.03 2.70
C ARG A 19 12.55 -20.61 2.76
N GLU A 20 13.86 -20.45 2.60
CA GLU A 20 14.52 -19.15 2.55
C GLU A 20 14.03 -18.31 1.37
N PHE A 21 13.91 -18.92 0.18
CA PHE A 21 13.39 -18.27 -1.01
C PHE A 21 11.93 -17.82 -0.83
N ALA A 22 11.07 -18.69 -0.30
CA ALA A 22 9.67 -18.36 -0.01
C ALA A 22 9.56 -17.22 1.01
N SER A 23 10.42 -17.21 2.03
CA SER A 23 10.45 -16.11 3.01
C SER A 23 10.87 -14.79 2.39
N ARG A 24 11.92 -14.78 1.55
CA ARG A 24 12.35 -13.57 0.84
C ARG A 24 11.28 -13.07 -0.12
N LEU A 25 10.62 -13.97 -0.84
CA LEU A 25 9.54 -13.63 -1.75
C LEU A 25 8.34 -13.04 -0.99
N LYS A 26 7.97 -13.64 0.15
CA LYS A 26 6.93 -13.09 1.03
C LYS A 26 7.30 -11.69 1.53
N ASN A 27 8.54 -11.50 1.97
CA ASN A 27 9.01 -10.20 2.46
C ASN A 27 9.04 -9.14 1.34
N SER A 28 9.52 -9.49 0.15
CA SER A 28 9.50 -8.61 -1.02
C SER A 28 8.09 -8.28 -1.47
N ASN A 29 7.17 -9.23 -1.44
CA ASN A 29 5.76 -8.98 -1.74
C ASN A 29 5.13 -8.04 -0.71
N ALA A 30 5.40 -8.24 0.59
CA ALA A 30 4.93 -7.33 1.63
C ALA A 30 5.46 -5.91 1.45
N ALA A 31 6.76 -5.76 1.15
CA ALA A 31 7.36 -4.46 0.86
C ALA A 31 6.77 -3.80 -0.41
N LEU A 32 6.50 -4.60 -1.44
CA LEU A 32 5.86 -4.12 -2.67
C LEU A 32 4.40 -3.72 -2.44
N GLU A 33 3.66 -4.47 -1.62
CA GLU A 33 2.29 -4.16 -1.21
C GLU A 33 2.25 -2.87 -0.40
N GLU A 34 3.16 -2.70 0.57
CA GLU A 34 3.31 -1.47 1.36
C GLU A 34 3.63 -0.27 0.46
N PHE A 35 4.60 -0.41 -0.46
CA PHE A 35 4.92 0.64 -1.42
C PHE A 35 3.73 0.97 -2.32
N THR A 36 3.01 -0.05 -2.80
CA THR A 36 1.82 0.13 -3.65
C THR A 36 0.70 0.83 -2.88
N HIS A 37 0.53 0.51 -1.60
CA HIS A 37 -0.43 1.16 -0.72
C HIS A 37 -0.06 2.63 -0.49
N ARG A 38 1.18 2.92 -0.08
CA ARG A 38 1.70 4.29 0.10
C ARG A 38 1.61 5.13 -1.18
N ARG A 39 1.95 4.55 -2.34
CA ARG A 39 1.81 5.20 -3.64
C ARG A 39 0.36 5.59 -3.92
N THR A 40 -0.60 4.72 -3.59
CA THR A 40 -2.04 5.01 -3.78
C THR A 40 -2.48 6.19 -2.90
N GLN A 41 -2.03 6.23 -1.65
CA GLN A 41 -2.30 7.33 -0.73
C GLN A 41 -1.71 8.67 -1.21
N ILE A 42 -0.48 8.66 -1.73
CA ILE A 42 0.14 9.86 -2.30
C ILE A 42 -0.65 10.37 -3.50
N LEU A 43 -1.10 9.47 -4.40
CA LEU A 43 -1.93 9.86 -5.55
C LEU A 43 -3.26 10.47 -5.12
N ILE A 44 -3.90 9.93 -4.08
CA ILE A 44 -5.12 10.53 -3.49
C ILE A 44 -4.85 11.97 -3.05
N LEU A 45 -3.80 12.17 -2.26
CA LEU A 45 -3.47 13.50 -1.74
C LEU A 45 -3.16 14.50 -2.86
N LEU A 46 -2.38 14.08 -3.87
CA LEU A 46 -2.06 14.91 -5.03
C LEU A 46 -3.32 15.31 -5.81
N GLN A 47 -4.26 14.40 -6.00
CA GLN A 47 -5.47 14.69 -6.76
C GLN A 47 -6.42 15.63 -6.01
N ILE A 48 -6.49 15.53 -4.68
CA ILE A 48 -7.25 16.47 -3.84
C ILE A 48 -6.58 17.86 -3.87
N LEU A 49 -5.25 17.93 -3.87
CA LEU A 49 -4.55 19.22 -4.01
C LEU A 49 -4.75 19.85 -5.41
N ASP A 50 -4.83 19.03 -6.45
CA ASP A 50 -5.06 19.47 -7.84
C ASP A 50 -6.51 19.91 -8.07
N GLN A 51 -7.49 19.22 -7.45
CA GLN A 51 -8.92 19.46 -7.60
C GLN A 51 -9.59 19.59 -6.21
N PRO A 52 -9.35 20.69 -5.47
CA PRO A 52 -9.75 20.80 -4.06
C PRO A 52 -11.25 20.95 -3.83
N GLU A 53 -12.03 21.25 -4.88
CA GLU A 53 -13.48 21.39 -4.79
C GLU A 53 -14.24 20.13 -5.21
N ALA A 54 -13.53 19.12 -5.74
CA ALA A 54 -14.16 17.89 -6.17
C ALA A 54 -14.67 17.07 -4.97
N THR A 55 -15.78 16.39 -5.16
CA THR A 55 -16.38 15.53 -4.14
C THR A 55 -15.53 14.27 -3.95
N VAL A 56 -15.77 13.57 -2.83
CA VAL A 56 -15.13 12.27 -2.59
C VAL A 56 -15.47 11.27 -3.70
N GLU A 57 -16.69 11.28 -4.22
CA GLU A 57 -17.12 10.36 -5.27
C GLU A 57 -16.39 10.62 -6.59
N GLU A 58 -16.24 11.89 -6.98
CA GLU A 58 -15.48 12.30 -8.17
C GLU A 58 -14.01 11.89 -8.07
N HIS A 59 -13.37 12.10 -6.91
CA HIS A 59 -12.01 11.65 -6.67
C HIS A 59 -11.89 10.12 -6.77
N VAL A 60 -12.80 9.38 -6.15
CA VAL A 60 -12.83 7.91 -6.18
C VAL A 60 -12.95 7.39 -7.61
N GLU A 61 -13.84 7.96 -8.42
CA GLU A 61 -14.03 7.56 -9.80
C GLU A 61 -12.79 7.83 -10.66
N GLN A 62 -12.24 9.04 -10.58
CA GLN A 62 -11.04 9.43 -11.33
C GLN A 62 -9.83 8.57 -10.95
N LEU A 63 -9.59 8.36 -9.65
CA LEU A 63 -8.50 7.52 -9.14
C LEU A 63 -8.68 6.05 -9.52
N SER A 64 -9.91 5.55 -9.51
CA SER A 64 -10.22 4.19 -9.95
C SER A 64 -9.80 3.99 -11.42
N ARG A 65 -10.15 4.94 -12.30
CA ARG A 65 -9.74 4.92 -13.71
C ARG A 65 -8.22 5.03 -13.87
N LEU A 66 -7.58 5.94 -13.14
CA LEU A 66 -6.13 6.18 -13.23
C LEU A 66 -5.31 4.99 -12.74
N THR A 67 -5.69 4.40 -11.61
CA THR A 67 -4.92 3.33 -10.94
C THR A 67 -5.38 1.93 -11.35
N ARG A 68 -6.49 1.82 -12.09
CA ARG A 68 -7.18 0.56 -12.41
C ARG A 68 -7.56 -0.25 -11.16
N LYS A 69 -7.82 0.43 -10.04
CA LYS A 69 -8.29 -0.17 -8.80
C LYS A 69 -9.80 -0.04 -8.70
N GLU A 70 -10.43 -0.99 -8.04
CA GLU A 70 -11.86 -0.91 -7.73
C GLU A 70 -12.17 0.33 -6.88
N PRO A 71 -13.30 1.03 -7.13
CA PRO A 71 -13.71 2.20 -6.34
C PRO A 71 -13.64 1.95 -4.83
N GLY A 72 -14.11 0.78 -4.37
CA GLY A 72 -14.06 0.41 -2.95
C GLY A 72 -12.65 0.29 -2.37
N GLN A 73 -11.61 0.01 -3.18
CA GLN A 73 -10.21 0.02 -2.72
C GLN A 73 -9.72 1.46 -2.51
N ILE A 74 -10.12 2.39 -3.39
CA ILE A 74 -9.79 3.81 -3.26
C ILE A 74 -10.51 4.40 -2.04
N SER A 75 -11.80 4.12 -1.88
CA SER A 75 -12.58 4.59 -0.71
C SER A 75 -12.00 4.08 0.60
N ARG A 76 -11.48 2.84 0.64
CA ARG A 76 -10.74 2.33 1.82
C ARG A 76 -9.46 3.13 2.07
N SER A 77 -8.66 3.38 1.04
CA SER A 77 -7.42 4.15 1.18
C SER A 77 -7.68 5.59 1.64
N MET A 78 -8.77 6.23 1.18
CA MET A 78 -9.19 7.55 1.67
C MET A 78 -9.65 7.52 3.13
N ARG A 79 -10.32 6.44 3.55
CA ARG A 79 -10.69 6.22 4.96
C ARG A 79 -9.45 6.02 5.83
N ASP A 80 -8.48 5.23 5.38
CA ASP A 80 -7.23 5.03 6.11
C ASP A 80 -6.52 6.38 6.36
N LEU A 81 -6.47 7.25 5.34
CA LEU A 81 -5.96 8.61 5.49
C LEU A 81 -6.81 9.49 6.44
N SER A 82 -8.12 9.27 6.48
CA SER A 82 -9.02 9.94 7.42
C SER A 82 -8.81 9.47 8.86
N ASP A 83 -8.57 8.18 9.07
CA ASP A 83 -8.31 7.59 10.38
C ASP A 83 -6.97 8.07 10.96
N LEU A 84 -5.98 8.32 10.09
CA LEU A 84 -4.73 9.01 10.44
C LEU A 84 -4.94 10.52 10.73
N GLY A 85 -6.13 11.05 10.43
CA GLY A 85 -6.48 12.45 10.54
C GLY A 85 -5.81 13.35 9.50
N ILE A 86 -5.29 12.76 8.42
CA ILE A 86 -4.70 13.48 7.28
C ILE A 86 -5.81 14.02 6.38
N LEU A 87 -6.88 13.24 6.19
CA LEU A 87 -8.09 13.67 5.49
C LEU A 87 -9.24 13.93 6.45
N THR A 88 -10.05 14.93 6.14
CA THR A 88 -11.36 15.15 6.77
C THR A 88 -12.43 15.02 5.70
N ILE A 89 -13.31 14.03 5.87
CA ILE A 89 -14.42 13.75 4.95
C ILE A 89 -15.72 14.06 5.70
N GLN A 90 -16.54 14.98 5.16
CA GLN A 90 -17.81 15.39 5.76
C GLN A 90 -18.95 15.23 4.76
N GLY A 91 -19.58 14.05 4.76
CA GLY A 91 -20.69 13.75 3.86
C GLY A 91 -20.29 13.97 2.40
N ASP A 92 -21.04 14.83 1.71
CA ASP A 92 -20.85 15.14 0.29
C ASP A 92 -19.91 16.34 0.05
N GLN A 93 -19.26 16.86 1.09
CA GLN A 93 -18.30 17.95 0.92
C GLN A 93 -16.97 17.47 0.37
N ALA A 94 -16.30 18.37 -0.37
CA ALA A 94 -14.94 18.15 -0.81
C ALA A 94 -14.01 17.80 0.37
N PRO A 95 -13.16 16.76 0.24
CA PRO A 95 -12.29 16.33 1.31
C PRO A 95 -11.24 17.40 1.60
N ARG A 96 -10.95 17.62 2.90
CA ARG A 96 -9.91 18.57 3.33
C ARG A 96 -8.67 17.85 3.81
N ILE A 97 -7.50 18.35 3.40
CA ILE A 97 -6.20 17.84 3.85
C ILE A 97 -5.74 18.64 5.08
N ASN A 98 -5.37 17.94 6.14
CA ASN A 98 -4.56 18.49 7.21
C ASN A 98 -3.08 18.45 6.77
N LEU A 99 -2.55 19.59 6.32
CA LEU A 99 -1.19 19.68 5.78
C LEU A 99 -0.11 19.30 6.82
N ASP A 100 -0.28 19.69 8.08
CA ASP A 100 0.71 19.37 9.14
C ASP A 100 0.82 17.86 9.35
N LYS A 101 -0.33 17.16 9.40
CA LYS A 101 -0.35 15.69 9.49
C LYS A 101 0.10 15.02 8.21
N MET A 102 -0.23 15.58 7.05
CA MET A 102 0.26 15.10 5.76
C MET A 102 1.80 15.11 5.70
N TRP A 103 2.45 16.19 6.15
CA TRP A 103 3.92 16.26 6.19
C TRP A 103 4.52 15.21 7.13
N SER A 104 3.91 14.97 8.30
CA SER A 104 4.36 13.92 9.22
C SER A 104 4.33 12.50 8.61
N MET A 105 3.44 12.24 7.66
CA MET A 105 3.36 10.98 6.91
C MET A 105 4.55 10.79 5.95
N LEU A 106 5.12 11.89 5.45
CA LEU A 106 6.26 11.90 4.53
C LEU A 106 7.59 11.92 5.28
N ASP A 107 7.66 12.61 6.42
CA ASP A 107 8.86 12.74 7.25
C ASP A 107 9.20 11.45 8.02
N SER A 108 8.24 10.53 8.19
CA SER A 108 8.44 9.25 8.87
C SER A 108 9.23 8.20 8.04
N GLY A 109 9.81 8.60 6.91
CA GLY A 109 10.67 7.78 6.06
C GLY A 109 12.17 7.81 6.45
N ILE A 110 12.50 7.53 7.71
CA ILE A 110 13.86 7.12 8.14
C ILE A 110 13.89 5.61 8.30
#